data_AF-A0A8T3SZ69-F1
#
_entry.id   AF-A0A8T3SZ69-F1
#
_cell.length_a   1.000
_cell.length_b   1.000
_cell.length_c   1.000
_cell.angle_alpha   90.00
_cell.angle_beta   90.00
_cell.angle_gamma   90.00
#
_symmetry.space_group_name_H-M   'P 1'
#
loop_
_entity.id
_entity.type
_entity.pdbx_description
1 polymer ?
#
loop_
_entity_poly.entity_id
_entity_poly.type
_entity_poly.pdbx_seq_one_letter_code
_entity_poly.pdbx_strand_id
1 'polypeptide(L)'
;MGIDVWVPRQHDDSRRALAEAEDSAGRDDVRFSRARHDFGAADSLSADSAYVSEPLADKRQDASPQAETKQISGERPFPEGAEAEAKPAGYAEARDNAAAPAGEVASLDWEALKERVAGCTLCGLEKTRTRTVFGVGSHTADWLFIGEAPGRDEDAQGEPFVGRAGQLLNNMLKAIGLTREQVFIANVLKCRPPKNRDPKPIEALACEPYLKRQIVLLKPRIIIALG
;
A
#
# COMPACT_ATOMS: atom_id res chain seq x y z
N MET A 1 16.35 -4.21 10.13
CA MET A 1 15.53 -3.67 9.04
C MET A 1 15.81 -4.46 7.79
N GLY A 2 15.38 -5.71 7.82
CA GLY A 2 15.00 -6.43 6.61
C GLY A 2 13.73 -5.78 6.03
N ILE A 3 13.54 -5.96 4.73
CA ILE A 3 12.35 -5.52 4.02
C ILE A 3 11.89 -6.70 3.20
N ASP A 4 10.73 -7.25 3.57
CA ASP A 4 10.09 -8.32 2.81
C ASP A 4 8.92 -7.76 2.02
N VAL A 5 8.85 -8.13 0.75
CA VAL A 5 7.80 -7.69 -0.18
C VAL A 5 6.88 -8.86 -0.45
N TRP A 6 5.59 -8.68 -0.17
CA TRP A 6 4.55 -9.65 -0.44
C TRP A 6 3.52 -9.11 -1.41
N VAL A 7 3.27 -9.85 -2.49
CA VAL A 7 2.21 -9.56 -3.45
C VAL A 7 1.06 -10.55 -3.19
N PRO A 8 -0.11 -10.09 -2.68
CA PRO A 8 -1.27 -10.94 -2.53
C PRO A 8 -1.64 -11.58 -3.86
N ARG A 9 -1.91 -12.89 -3.83
CA ARG A 9 -2.56 -13.56 -4.95
C ARG A 9 -3.93 -12.92 -5.13
N GLN A 10 -4.12 -12.22 -6.25
CA GLN A 10 -5.45 -11.76 -6.63
C GLN A 10 -6.30 -13.02 -6.85
N HIS A 11 -7.44 -13.12 -6.16
CA HIS A 11 -8.46 -14.07 -6.56
C HIS A 11 -8.92 -13.65 -7.96
N ASP A 12 -8.45 -14.39 -8.94
CA ASP A 12 -8.52 -14.07 -10.35
C ASP A 12 -9.94 -14.34 -10.88
N ASP A 13 -10.92 -13.54 -10.43
CA ASP A 13 -12.25 -13.49 -11.05
C ASP A 13 -12.14 -13.04 -12.52
N SER A 14 -11.06 -12.32 -12.86
CA SER A 14 -10.74 -11.82 -14.19
C SER A 14 -10.34 -12.94 -15.17
N ARG A 15 -9.57 -13.96 -14.74
CA ARG A 15 -9.31 -15.16 -15.56
C ARG A 15 -10.55 -15.99 -15.82
N ARG A 16 -11.49 -16.03 -14.87
CA ARG A 16 -12.76 -16.75 -15.03
C ARG A 16 -13.68 -16.04 -16.01
N ALA A 17 -13.77 -14.71 -15.91
CA ALA A 17 -14.51 -13.87 -16.85
C ALA A 17 -13.89 -13.87 -18.27
N LEU A 18 -12.56 -13.94 -18.40
CA LEU A 18 -11.88 -14.06 -19.69
C LEU A 18 -12.05 -15.47 -20.29
N ALA A 19 -11.97 -16.53 -19.49
CA ALA A 19 -12.22 -17.90 -19.95
C ALA A 19 -13.69 -18.10 -20.38
N GLU A 20 -14.64 -17.48 -19.68
CA GLU A 20 -16.08 -17.50 -20.05
C GLU A 20 -16.37 -16.63 -21.28
N ALA A 21 -15.63 -15.52 -21.48
CA ALA A 21 -15.73 -14.70 -22.68
C ALA A 21 -15.13 -15.39 -23.92
N GLU A 22 -14.01 -16.10 -23.78
CA GLU A 22 -13.36 -16.86 -24.85
C GLU A 22 -14.18 -18.08 -25.31
N ASP A 23 -14.90 -18.74 -24.40
CA ASP A 23 -15.80 -19.87 -24.73
C ASP A 23 -17.10 -19.40 -25.42
N SER A 24 -17.48 -18.13 -25.26
CA SER A 24 -18.68 -17.54 -25.88
C SER A 24 -18.44 -16.96 -27.29
N ALA A 25 -17.19 -16.78 -27.70
CA ALA A 25 -16.82 -16.11 -28.95
C ALA A 25 -16.55 -17.06 -30.14
N GLY A 26 -17.01 -18.32 -30.07
CA GLY A 26 -16.75 -19.36 -31.05
C GLY A 26 -17.88 -19.65 -32.04
N ARG A 27 -18.24 -18.70 -32.91
CA ARG A 27 -18.74 -18.86 -34.31
C ARG A 27 -19.58 -17.64 -34.71
N ASP A 28 -19.06 -16.82 -35.61
CA ASP A 28 -19.75 -16.55 -36.88
C ASP A 28 -18.82 -15.85 -37.88
N ASP A 29 -18.78 -16.44 -39.07
CA ASP A 29 -18.11 -16.03 -40.30
C ASP A 29 -18.70 -14.72 -40.83
N VAL A 30 -17.92 -13.64 -41.01
CA VAL A 30 -18.13 -12.70 -42.15
C VAL A 30 -16.82 -12.07 -42.63
N ARG A 31 -16.60 -12.21 -43.94
CA ARG A 31 -15.56 -11.65 -44.81
C ARG A 31 -15.42 -10.12 -44.78
N PHE A 32 -14.16 -9.70 -44.86
CA PHE A 32 -13.55 -8.58 -45.61
C PHE A 32 -14.47 -7.58 -46.33
N SER A 33 -14.26 -6.28 -46.07
CA SER A 33 -14.03 -5.31 -47.15
C SER A 33 -13.15 -4.15 -46.68
N ARG A 34 -12.25 -3.73 -47.58
CA ARG A 34 -11.16 -2.78 -47.38
C ARG A 34 -11.63 -1.42 -47.94
N ALA A 35 -11.53 -0.35 -47.17
CA ALA A 35 -11.66 1.01 -47.70
C ALA A 35 -10.64 1.95 -47.04
N ARG A 36 -9.67 2.38 -47.86
CA ARG A 36 -8.81 3.55 -47.62
C ARG A 36 -9.68 4.79 -47.75
N HIS A 37 -9.47 5.84 -46.95
CA HIS A 37 -9.63 7.24 -47.38
C HIS A 37 -8.61 8.11 -46.62
N ASP A 38 -7.76 8.73 -47.43
CA ASP A 38 -6.85 9.85 -47.16
C ASP A 38 -7.65 11.15 -47.16
N PHE A 39 -7.22 12.18 -46.42
CA PHE A 39 -7.40 13.64 -46.64
C PHE A 39 -6.87 14.34 -45.36
N GLY A 40 -5.96 15.31 -45.38
CA GLY A 40 -5.72 16.38 -46.34
C GLY A 40 -6.10 17.73 -45.71
N ALA A 41 -5.13 18.63 -45.57
CA ALA A 41 -5.16 19.86 -44.77
C ALA A 41 -5.92 21.06 -45.37
N ALA A 42 -6.09 22.10 -44.51
CA ALA A 42 -5.84 23.55 -44.75
C ALA A 42 -7.01 24.57 -44.63
N ASP A 43 -6.63 25.71 -44.03
CA ASP A 43 -7.08 27.11 -44.22
C ASP A 43 -8.48 27.55 -43.76
N SER A 44 -8.79 28.80 -43.33
CA SER A 44 -8.06 30.03 -42.98
C SER A 44 -9.10 31.11 -42.55
N LEU A 45 -8.63 32.30 -42.10
CA LEU A 45 -9.31 33.62 -41.97
C LEU A 45 -10.12 33.89 -40.67
N SER A 46 -10.19 35.09 -40.08
CA SER A 46 -9.45 36.37 -40.06
C SER A 46 -10.21 37.37 -39.15
N ALA A 47 -9.52 38.44 -38.70
CA ALA A 47 -10.01 39.79 -38.32
C ALA A 47 -10.01 40.22 -36.83
N ASP A 48 -8.94 40.96 -36.48
CA ASP A 48 -8.89 42.31 -35.90
C ASP A 48 -9.74 42.70 -34.66
N SER A 49 -9.03 43.00 -33.56
CA SER A 49 -9.21 44.25 -32.82
C SER A 49 -7.99 44.52 -31.92
N ALA A 50 -7.45 45.74 -32.02
CA ALA A 50 -6.24 46.20 -31.38
C ALA A 50 -6.49 46.71 -29.95
N TYR A 51 -5.55 46.47 -29.03
CA TYR A 51 -5.09 47.48 -28.07
C TYR A 51 -3.70 47.11 -27.54
N VAL A 52 -2.79 48.08 -27.57
CA VAL A 52 -1.34 47.95 -27.37
C VAL A 52 -0.98 48.33 -25.93
N SER A 53 -0.17 47.51 -25.27
CA SER A 53 0.79 47.94 -24.24
C SER A 53 1.98 46.97 -24.20
N GLU A 54 3.17 47.54 -24.15
CA GLU A 54 4.48 46.94 -24.49
C GLU A 54 4.93 45.78 -23.56
N PRO A 55 5.58 44.71 -24.10
CA PRO A 55 6.19 43.67 -23.28
C PRO A 55 7.66 43.98 -22.94
N LEU A 56 8.02 43.83 -21.67
CA LEU A 56 9.43 43.77 -21.23
C LEU A 56 10.13 42.56 -21.87
N ALA A 57 11.32 42.82 -22.40
CA ALA A 57 12.13 41.90 -23.18
C ALA A 57 12.45 40.56 -22.48
N ASP A 58 12.17 39.50 -23.23
CA ASP A 58 12.51 38.11 -23.01
C ASP A 58 14.02 37.88 -23.23
N LYS A 59 14.72 37.37 -22.21
CA LYS A 59 16.02 36.70 -22.35
C LYS A 59 15.88 35.25 -21.86
N ARG A 60 15.07 34.46 -22.54
CA ARG A 60 15.18 33.00 -22.57
C ARG A 60 16.55 32.62 -23.13
N GLN A 61 17.49 32.34 -22.23
CA GLN A 61 18.65 31.53 -22.54
C GLN A 61 18.21 30.07 -22.55
N ASP A 62 18.26 29.53 -23.76
CA ASP A 62 18.11 28.13 -24.11
C ASP A 62 19.18 27.32 -23.39
N ALA A 63 18.76 26.53 -22.39
CA ALA A 63 19.56 25.51 -21.75
C ALA A 63 18.63 24.43 -21.23
N SER A 64 18.13 23.61 -22.16
CA SER A 64 17.48 22.33 -21.84
C SER A 64 18.49 21.44 -21.12
N PRO A 65 18.28 21.03 -19.84
CA PRO A 65 19.03 19.93 -19.29
C PRO A 65 18.44 18.66 -19.88
N GLN A 66 19.15 18.08 -20.86
CA GLN A 66 18.92 16.72 -21.29
C GLN A 66 19.18 15.81 -20.08
N ALA A 67 18.11 15.47 -19.35
CA ALA A 67 18.13 14.36 -18.41
C ALA A 67 18.18 13.08 -19.23
N GLU A 68 19.41 12.58 -19.46
CA GLU A 68 19.61 11.23 -19.99
C GLU A 68 18.89 10.25 -19.07
N THR A 69 17.76 9.73 -19.56
CA THR A 69 17.05 8.61 -18.97
C THR A 69 17.91 7.37 -19.20
N LYS A 70 18.81 7.10 -18.26
CA LYS A 70 19.54 5.84 -18.22
C LYS A 70 18.52 4.75 -17.92
N GLN A 71 18.04 4.08 -18.97
CA GLN A 71 17.21 2.90 -18.85
C GLN A 71 17.96 1.88 -17.99
N ILE A 72 17.40 1.58 -16.82
CA ILE A 72 17.83 0.45 -16.01
C ILE A 72 17.10 -0.76 -16.59
N SER A 73 17.54 -1.21 -17.77
CA SER A 73 17.15 -2.50 -18.33
C SER A 73 17.95 -3.59 -17.61
N GLY A 74 17.39 -4.02 -16.50
CA GLY A 74 17.93 -5.13 -15.72
C GLY A 74 16.78 -5.81 -15.01
N GLU A 75 16.14 -6.74 -15.71
CA GLU A 75 15.33 -7.79 -15.09
C GLU A 75 16.24 -8.47 -14.05
N ARG A 76 16.14 -8.06 -12.79
CA ARG A 76 16.69 -8.88 -11.71
C ARG A 76 15.64 -9.96 -11.48
N PRO A 77 15.90 -11.22 -11.85
CA PRO A 77 14.95 -12.28 -11.55
C PRO A 77 14.75 -12.28 -10.04
N PHE A 78 13.49 -12.14 -9.61
CA PHE A 78 13.12 -12.49 -8.25
C PHE A 78 13.62 -13.92 -8.02
N PRO A 79 14.36 -14.21 -6.94
CA PRO A 79 14.75 -15.57 -6.64
C PRO A 79 13.47 -16.40 -6.51
N GLU A 80 13.27 -17.29 -7.47
CA GLU A 80 12.18 -18.26 -7.47
C GLU A 80 12.48 -19.22 -6.30
N GLY A 81 11.80 -19.00 -5.18
CA GLY A 81 12.03 -19.75 -3.94
C GLY A 81 12.72 -18.98 -2.82
N ALA A 82 12.27 -17.76 -2.50
CA ALA A 82 12.44 -17.24 -1.14
C ALA A 82 11.65 -18.15 -0.18
N GLU A 83 12.29 -19.22 0.27
CA GLU A 83 11.83 -20.01 1.40
C GLU A 83 11.66 -19.05 2.57
N ALA A 84 10.41 -18.83 2.97
CA ALA A 84 10.08 -18.00 4.13
C ALA A 84 10.90 -18.48 5.32
N GLU A 85 11.76 -17.61 5.85
CA GLU A 85 12.57 -17.90 7.02
C GLU A 85 11.67 -18.42 8.17
N ALA A 86 12.22 -19.37 8.93
CA ALA A 86 11.49 -20.20 9.88
C ALA A 86 10.63 -19.37 10.85
N LYS A 87 9.37 -19.81 11.03
CA LYS A 87 8.42 -19.25 12.01
C LYS A 87 9.13 -19.06 13.37
N PRO A 88 8.97 -17.90 14.05
CA PRO A 88 9.64 -17.68 15.32
C PRO A 88 9.25 -18.78 16.33
N ALA A 89 10.26 -19.31 17.03
CA ALA A 89 10.08 -20.36 18.03
C ALA A 89 8.98 -19.97 19.03
N GLY A 90 8.00 -20.85 19.23
CA GLY A 90 6.85 -20.63 20.11
C GLY A 90 5.62 -19.99 19.47
N TYR A 91 5.67 -19.51 18.21
CA TYR A 91 4.47 -18.97 17.55
C TYR A 91 3.45 -20.05 17.22
N ALA A 92 3.88 -21.22 16.76
CA ALA A 92 2.98 -22.35 16.46
C ALA A 92 2.29 -22.87 17.74
N GLU A 93 3.05 -23.10 18.80
CA GLU A 93 2.51 -23.54 20.09
C GLU A 93 1.57 -22.50 20.71
N ALA A 94 1.90 -21.22 20.60
CA ALA A 94 1.02 -20.16 21.10
C ALA A 94 -0.28 -20.04 20.28
N ARG A 95 -0.26 -20.36 18.98
CA ARG A 95 -1.46 -20.37 18.12
C ARG A 95 -2.47 -21.42 18.55
N ASP A 96 -2.01 -22.64 18.78
CA ASP A 96 -2.88 -23.76 19.11
C ASP A 96 -3.60 -23.54 20.47
N ASN A 97 -3.03 -22.69 21.32
CA ASN A 97 -3.57 -22.33 22.64
C ASN A 97 -4.33 -20.98 22.67
N ALA A 98 -4.37 -20.23 21.56
CA ALA A 98 -4.95 -18.88 21.55
C ALA A 98 -6.46 -18.89 21.25
N ALA A 99 -7.29 -18.61 22.26
CA ALA A 99 -8.71 -18.32 22.10
C ALA A 99 -8.94 -16.82 21.80
N ALA A 100 -8.48 -16.33 20.65
CA ALA A 100 -8.77 -14.96 20.23
C ALA A 100 -10.18 -14.86 19.62
N PRO A 101 -10.93 -13.75 19.80
CA PRO A 101 -12.28 -13.55 19.26
C PRO A 101 -12.26 -13.26 17.74
N ALA A 102 -11.50 -14.05 16.97
CA ALA A 102 -11.26 -13.83 15.55
C ALA A 102 -12.54 -13.76 14.72
N GLY A 103 -13.59 -14.50 15.12
CA GLY A 103 -14.89 -14.52 14.43
C GLY A 103 -15.63 -13.18 14.49
N GLU A 104 -15.63 -12.49 15.64
CA GLU A 104 -16.32 -11.21 15.82
C GLU A 104 -15.60 -10.08 15.06
N VAL A 105 -14.26 -10.09 15.10
CA VAL A 105 -13.44 -9.06 14.42
C VAL A 105 -13.53 -9.17 12.89
N ALA A 106 -13.72 -10.38 12.36
CA ALA A 106 -13.74 -10.63 10.92
C ALA A 106 -14.89 -9.93 10.18
N SER A 107 -16.01 -9.61 10.85
CA SER A 107 -17.18 -8.97 10.25
C SER A 107 -17.21 -7.44 10.40
N LEU A 108 -16.34 -6.85 11.23
CA LEU A 108 -16.40 -5.41 11.55
C LEU A 108 -16.08 -4.54 10.32
N ASP A 109 -16.84 -3.48 10.08
CA ASP A 109 -16.44 -2.45 9.12
C ASP A 109 -15.26 -1.62 9.66
N TRP A 110 -14.83 -0.61 8.90
CA TRP A 110 -13.65 0.17 9.24
C TRP A 110 -13.78 0.94 10.56
N GLU A 111 -14.91 1.61 10.76
CA GLU A 111 -15.15 2.43 11.96
C GLU A 111 -15.33 1.55 13.20
N ALA A 112 -16.12 0.47 13.09
CA ALA A 112 -16.28 -0.49 14.17
C ALA A 112 -14.95 -1.18 14.53
N LEU A 113 -14.11 -1.47 13.53
CA LEU A 113 -12.77 -2.03 13.76
C LEU A 113 -11.87 -1.05 14.51
N LYS A 114 -11.89 0.24 14.14
CA LYS A 114 -11.12 1.29 14.80
C LYS A 114 -11.56 1.49 16.25
N GLU A 115 -12.86 1.53 16.51
CA GLU A 115 -13.43 1.60 17.86
C GLU A 115 -13.06 0.36 18.70
N ARG A 116 -13.17 -0.83 18.10
CA ARG A 116 -12.80 -2.09 18.77
C ARG A 116 -11.33 -2.11 19.17
N VAL A 117 -10.44 -1.59 18.33
CA VAL A 117 -9.01 -1.47 18.65
C VAL A 117 -8.79 -0.46 19.77
N ALA A 118 -9.43 0.71 19.73
CA ALA A 118 -9.29 1.74 20.77
C ALA A 118 -9.62 1.21 22.17
N GLY A 119 -10.67 0.38 22.28
CA GLY A 119 -11.09 -0.28 23.52
C GLY A 119 -10.47 -1.65 23.80
N CYS A 120 -9.47 -2.09 23.03
CA CYS A 120 -8.97 -3.47 23.10
C CYS A 120 -8.26 -3.80 24.42
N THR A 121 -8.59 -4.95 25.01
CA THR A 121 -7.98 -5.50 26.24
C THR A 121 -7.54 -6.96 26.08
N LEU A 122 -7.38 -7.44 24.85
CA LEU A 122 -7.13 -8.86 24.55
C LEU A 122 -5.73 -9.38 24.95
N CYS A 123 -4.80 -8.49 25.30
CA CYS A 123 -3.47 -8.85 25.81
C CYS A 123 -3.02 -7.80 26.83
N GLY A 124 -1.98 -8.13 27.62
CA GLY A 124 -1.47 -7.32 28.73
C GLY A 124 -0.79 -5.99 28.39
N LEU A 125 -0.81 -5.57 27.11
CA LEU A 125 -0.24 -4.29 26.66
C LEU A 125 -1.17 -3.09 26.88
N GLU A 126 -2.46 -3.34 27.10
CA GLU A 126 -3.46 -2.35 27.51
C GLU A 126 -3.09 -1.65 28.83
N LYS A 127 -2.39 -2.36 29.72
CA LYS A 127 -1.96 -1.84 31.03
C LYS A 127 -0.88 -0.77 30.96
N THR A 128 -0.11 -0.74 29.86
CA THR A 128 1.10 0.10 29.77
C THR A 128 1.10 1.08 28.61
N ARG A 129 0.21 0.91 27.62
CA ARG A 129 0.08 1.85 26.50
C ARG A 129 -0.53 3.17 26.98
N THR A 130 -0.21 4.24 26.27
CA THR A 130 -0.91 5.53 26.38
C THR A 130 -2.07 5.58 25.39
N ARG A 131 -1.80 5.21 24.13
CA ARG A 131 -2.80 5.15 23.07
C ARG A 131 -2.60 3.92 22.21
N THR A 132 -3.68 3.42 21.64
CA THR A 132 -3.56 2.43 20.57
C THR A 132 -3.17 3.13 19.28
N VAL A 133 -2.35 2.45 18.47
CA VAL A 133 -1.92 2.92 17.15
C VAL A 133 -2.55 2.01 16.11
N PHE A 134 -3.64 2.47 15.53
CA PHE A 134 -4.46 1.68 14.62
C PHE A 134 -3.78 1.44 13.26
N GLY A 135 -3.33 2.54 12.66
CA GLY A 135 -2.87 2.65 11.29
C GLY A 135 -3.37 3.96 10.69
N VAL A 136 -2.65 4.50 9.70
CA VAL A 136 -3.00 5.76 9.02
C VAL A 136 -2.75 5.64 7.53
N GLY A 137 -3.45 6.45 6.74
CA GLY A 137 -3.29 6.53 5.30
C GLY A 137 -4.59 6.34 4.52
N SER A 138 -4.49 6.12 3.22
CA SER A 138 -5.65 5.92 2.36
C SER A 138 -6.30 4.55 2.58
N HIS A 139 -7.63 4.51 2.70
CA HIS A 139 -8.40 3.27 2.80
C HIS A 139 -8.55 2.54 1.45
N THR A 140 -8.06 3.15 0.36
CA THR A 140 -7.99 2.55 -0.98
C THR A 140 -6.54 2.43 -1.45
N ALA A 141 -5.58 2.38 -0.51
CA ALA A 141 -4.16 2.32 -0.85
C ALA A 141 -3.79 0.97 -1.48
N ASP A 142 -3.05 1.03 -2.59
CA ASP A 142 -2.44 -0.15 -3.21
C ASP A 142 -1.25 -0.69 -2.40
N TRP A 143 -0.62 0.15 -1.58
CA TRP A 143 0.58 -0.17 -0.81
C TRP A 143 0.27 -0.16 0.69
N LEU A 144 0.55 -1.28 1.35
CA LEU A 144 0.44 -1.44 2.80
C LEU A 144 1.82 -1.68 3.41
N PHE A 145 2.25 -0.80 4.32
CA PHE A 145 3.48 -0.96 5.09
C PHE A 145 3.15 -1.44 6.50
N ILE A 146 3.83 -2.49 6.96
CA ILE A 146 3.56 -3.15 8.26
C ILE A 146 4.85 -3.22 9.06
N GLY A 147 4.92 -2.47 10.17
CA GLY A 147 5.96 -2.64 11.19
C GLY A 147 5.58 -3.63 12.29
N GLU A 148 6.50 -3.87 13.22
CA GLU A 148 6.28 -4.79 14.33
C GLU A 148 5.33 -4.21 15.39
N ALA A 149 5.71 -3.07 15.98
CA ALA A 149 4.99 -2.46 17.09
C ALA A 149 5.21 -0.94 17.18
N PRO A 150 4.30 -0.20 17.85
CA PRO A 150 4.48 1.23 18.11
C PRO A 150 5.66 1.49 19.05
N GLY A 151 6.42 2.54 18.77
CA GLY A 151 7.43 3.09 19.67
C GLY A 151 6.84 4.11 20.65
N ARG A 152 7.72 4.84 21.33
CA ARG A 152 7.34 5.84 22.35
C ARG A 152 6.53 6.99 21.74
N ASP A 153 7.00 7.53 20.63
CA ASP A 153 6.40 8.71 20.03
C ASP A 153 5.06 8.34 19.37
N GLU A 154 5.00 7.15 18.78
CA GLU A 154 3.79 6.56 18.22
C GLU A 154 2.72 6.33 19.30
N ASP A 155 3.08 5.76 20.45
CA ASP A 155 2.17 5.57 21.58
C ASP A 155 1.65 6.89 22.15
N ALA A 156 2.49 7.93 22.17
CA ALA A 156 2.09 9.24 22.62
C ALA A 156 1.11 9.91 21.63
N GLN A 157 1.32 9.76 20.33
CA GLN A 157 0.55 10.45 19.29
C GLN A 157 -0.65 9.65 18.78
N GLY A 158 -0.65 8.32 18.91
CA GLY A 158 -1.66 7.43 18.33
C GLY A 158 -1.42 7.13 16.83
N GLU A 159 -0.28 7.55 16.28
CA GLU A 159 0.05 7.41 14.86
C GLU A 159 1.31 6.57 14.65
N PRO A 160 1.35 5.67 13.64
CA PRO A 160 2.48 4.78 13.43
C PRO A 160 3.63 5.52 12.73
N PHE A 161 4.88 5.14 12.97
CA PHE A 161 6.04 5.68 12.24
C PHE A 161 6.09 7.21 12.25
N VAL A 162 6.09 7.82 13.43
CA VAL A 162 6.25 9.28 13.62
C VAL A 162 7.61 9.65 14.22
N GLY A 163 8.32 8.68 14.80
CA GLY A 163 9.69 8.86 15.29
C GLY A 163 10.75 8.81 14.17
N ARG A 164 12.01 8.55 14.55
CA ARG A 164 13.15 8.49 13.61
C ARG A 164 12.96 7.47 12.47
N ALA A 165 12.45 6.29 12.79
CA ALA A 165 12.15 5.27 11.77
C ALA A 165 11.07 5.74 10.79
N GLY A 166 10.13 6.56 11.25
CA GLY A 166 9.11 7.16 10.41
C GLY A 166 9.66 8.20 9.44
N GLN A 167 10.64 8.99 9.87
CA GLN A 167 11.33 9.93 8.97
C GLN A 167 12.07 9.17 7.86
N LEU A 168 12.72 8.05 8.20
CA LEU A 168 13.35 7.18 7.21
C LEU A 168 12.31 6.61 6.22
N LEU A 169 11.17 6.10 6.73
CA LEU A 169 10.08 5.62 5.88
C LEU A 169 9.57 6.70 4.93
N ASN A 170 9.35 7.93 5.41
CA ASN A 170 8.91 9.05 4.58
C ASN A 170 9.91 9.37 3.46
N ASN A 171 11.21 9.30 3.74
CA ASN A 171 12.25 9.48 2.73
C ASN A 171 12.24 8.36 1.69
N MET A 172 12.02 7.11 2.10
CA MET A 172 11.90 5.97 1.18
C MET A 172 10.67 6.10 0.28
N LEU A 173 9.51 6.48 0.84
CA LEU A 173 8.30 6.75 0.06
C LEU A 173 8.54 7.84 -0.99
N LYS A 174 9.15 8.95 -0.58
CA LYS A 174 9.49 10.06 -1.49
C LYS A 174 10.43 9.61 -2.61
N ALA A 175 11.42 8.76 -2.31
CA ALA A 175 12.37 8.25 -3.29
C ALA A 175 11.69 7.38 -4.38
N ILE A 176 10.58 6.71 -4.05
CA ILE A 176 9.79 5.93 -5.00
C ILE A 176 8.57 6.69 -5.56
N GLY A 177 8.50 8.01 -5.35
CA GLY A 177 7.45 8.86 -5.88
C GLY A 177 6.09 8.73 -5.19
N LEU A 178 6.04 8.19 -3.98
CA LEU A 178 4.83 8.08 -3.16
C LEU A 178 4.82 9.10 -2.03
N THR A 179 3.62 9.52 -1.62
CA THR A 179 3.41 10.28 -0.38
C THR A 179 2.78 9.40 0.70
N ARG A 180 2.85 9.87 1.94
CA ARG A 180 2.33 9.15 3.10
C ARG A 180 0.81 8.96 3.03
N GLU A 181 0.10 9.88 2.39
CA GLU A 181 -1.35 9.89 2.24
C GLU A 181 -1.81 8.89 1.18
N GLN A 182 -0.94 8.50 0.24
CA GLN A 182 -1.24 7.55 -0.83
C GLN A 182 -1.11 6.08 -0.41
N VAL A 183 -0.45 5.83 0.71
CA VAL A 183 -0.18 4.49 1.22
C VAL A 183 -0.98 4.24 2.50
N PHE A 184 -1.05 3.01 2.97
CA PHE A 184 -1.51 2.71 4.32
C PHE A 184 -0.36 2.18 5.16
N ILE A 185 -0.23 2.66 6.39
CA ILE A 185 0.85 2.29 7.30
C ILE A 185 0.24 1.78 8.59
N ALA A 186 0.65 0.59 9.02
CA ALA A 186 0.19 -0.04 10.24
C ALA A 186 1.32 -0.82 10.94
N ASN A 187 1.01 -1.37 12.11
CA ASN A 187 1.86 -2.32 12.80
C ASN A 187 1.10 -3.62 13.08
N VAL A 188 1.82 -4.73 13.29
CA VAL A 188 1.25 -5.99 13.80
C VAL A 188 0.61 -5.76 15.16
N LEU A 189 1.37 -5.23 16.12
CA LEU A 189 0.84 -4.82 17.41
C LEU A 189 0.20 -3.43 17.31
N LYS A 190 -0.95 -3.26 17.97
CA LYS A 190 -1.63 -1.95 18.07
C LYS A 190 -1.26 -1.18 19.34
N CYS A 191 -0.42 -1.76 20.19
CA CYS A 191 -0.02 -1.21 21.48
C CYS A 191 1.49 -1.31 21.64
N ARG A 192 2.11 -0.30 22.27
CA ARG A 192 3.54 -0.28 22.54
C ARG A 192 3.94 -1.29 23.63
N PRO A 193 4.90 -2.19 23.37
CA PRO A 193 5.50 -3.03 24.41
C PRO A 193 6.29 -2.20 25.45
N PRO A 194 6.29 -2.61 26.73
CA PRO A 194 7.07 -1.93 27.77
C PRO A 194 8.54 -1.78 27.38
N LYS A 195 9.06 -0.56 27.50
CA LYS A 195 10.45 -0.22 27.16
C LYS A 195 10.85 -0.52 25.70
N ASN A 196 9.88 -0.59 24.77
CA ASN A 196 10.10 -0.95 23.35
C ASN A 196 10.79 -2.31 23.16
N ARG A 197 10.53 -3.28 24.04
CA ARG A 197 10.98 -4.66 23.83
C ARG A 197 10.28 -5.29 22.61
N ASP A 198 10.81 -6.41 22.16
CA ASP A 198 10.19 -7.17 21.08
C ASP A 198 8.80 -7.70 21.47
N PRO A 199 7.87 -7.81 20.49
CA PRO A 199 6.57 -8.42 20.69
C PRO A 199 6.68 -9.88 21.15
N LYS A 200 5.89 -10.27 22.15
CA LYS A 200 5.74 -11.70 22.48
C LYS A 200 4.83 -12.39 21.46
N PRO A 201 5.01 -13.68 21.17
CA PRO A 201 4.13 -14.43 20.27
C PRO A 201 2.64 -14.28 20.63
N ILE A 202 2.30 -14.38 21.91
CA ILE A 202 0.91 -14.24 22.39
C ILE A 202 0.32 -12.84 22.14
N GLU A 203 1.15 -11.79 22.18
CA GLU A 203 0.72 -10.41 21.93
C GLU A 203 0.45 -10.19 20.44
N ALA A 204 1.34 -10.74 19.59
CA ALA A 204 1.17 -10.73 18.14
C ALA A 204 -0.09 -11.50 17.73
N LEU A 205 -0.32 -12.68 18.33
CA LEU A 205 -1.51 -13.49 18.06
C LEU A 205 -2.81 -12.82 18.52
N ALA A 206 -2.80 -12.14 19.66
CA ALA A 206 -3.96 -11.38 20.11
C ALA A 206 -4.29 -10.19 19.18
N CYS A 207 -3.29 -9.57 18.56
CA CYS A 207 -3.48 -8.44 17.63
C CYS A 207 -3.69 -8.88 16.16
N GLU A 208 -3.29 -10.09 15.79
CA GLU A 208 -3.37 -10.61 14.41
C GLU A 208 -4.76 -10.45 13.76
N PRO A 209 -5.90 -10.71 14.45
CA PRO A 209 -7.22 -10.54 13.85
C PRO A 209 -7.49 -9.11 13.35
N TYR A 210 -6.98 -8.09 14.05
CA TYR A 210 -7.15 -6.69 13.64
C TYR A 210 -6.38 -6.39 12.35
N LEU A 211 -5.12 -6.83 12.27
CA LEU A 211 -4.32 -6.63 11.07
C LEU A 211 -4.90 -7.39 9.88
N LYS A 212 -5.33 -8.65 10.08
CA LYS A 212 -6.02 -9.44 9.04
C LYS A 212 -7.26 -8.72 8.55
N ARG A 213 -8.08 -8.18 9.46
CA ARG A 213 -9.28 -7.45 9.07
C ARG A 213 -8.94 -6.18 8.30
N GLN A 214 -7.91 -5.44 8.70
CA GLN A 214 -7.42 -4.28 7.95
C GLN A 214 -6.99 -4.68 6.53
N ILE A 215 -6.25 -5.79 6.35
CA ILE A 215 -5.85 -6.29 5.03
C ILE A 215 -7.07 -6.65 4.17
N VAL A 216 -8.07 -7.32 4.75
CA VAL A 216 -9.31 -7.69 4.04
C VAL A 216 -10.12 -6.47 3.60
N LEU A 217 -10.20 -5.44 4.44
CA LEU A 217 -10.90 -4.19 4.12
C LEU A 217 -10.14 -3.35 3.08
N LEU A 218 -8.82 -3.25 3.22
CA LEU A 218 -7.96 -2.42 2.38
C LEU A 218 -7.72 -3.05 0.99
N LYS A 219 -7.61 -4.38 0.92
CA LYS A 219 -7.27 -5.14 -0.30
C LYS A 219 -6.05 -4.55 -1.04
N PRO A 220 -4.90 -4.35 -0.35
CA PRO A 220 -3.73 -3.76 -0.98
C PRO A 220 -3.19 -4.68 -2.08
N ARG A 221 -2.50 -4.10 -3.07
CA ARG A 221 -1.79 -4.85 -4.12
C ARG A 221 -0.40 -5.28 -3.71
N ILE A 222 0.21 -4.58 -2.76
CA ILE A 222 1.55 -4.86 -2.24
C ILE A 222 1.54 -4.65 -0.73
N ILE A 223 2.11 -5.61 0.00
CA ILE A 223 2.41 -5.51 1.43
C ILE A 223 3.93 -5.49 1.61
N ILE A 224 4.43 -4.51 2.35
CA ILE A 224 5.83 -4.37 2.72
C ILE A 224 5.94 -4.59 4.23
N ALA A 225 6.61 -5.68 4.64
CA ALA A 225 6.91 -5.93 6.04
C ALA A 225 8.25 -5.25 6.41
N LEU A 226 8.24 -4.50 7.51
CA LEU A 226 9.36 -3.70 8.00
C LEU A 226 9.82 -4.25 9.36
N GLY A 227 10.93 -4.99 9.37
CA GLY A 227 11.54 -5.60 10.58
C GLY A 227 13.03 -5.85 10.38
#